data_AF-A0A946VCC4-F1
#
_entry.id   AF-A0A946VCC4-F1
#
_cell.length_a   1.000
_cell.length_b   1.000
_cell.length_c   1.000
_cell.angle_alpha   90.00
_cell.angle_beta   90.00
_cell.angle_gamma   90.00
#
_symmetry.space_group_name_H-M   'P 1'
#
loop_
_entity.id
_entity.type
_entity.pdbx_description
1 polymer ?
#
loop_
_entity_poly.entity_id
_entity_poly.type
_entity_poly.pdbx_seq_one_letter_code
_entity_poly.pdbx_strand_id
1 'polypeptide(L)'
;MKNVVLIGARLSILFCGIVLVACSEHARGVPASNVVAVECHDPRPEMCTQEYRPVCATRDNGVRCVTTPCDSTENATYPNGCTACADPDVYYFRPGACARVDGAVK
;
A
#
# COMPACT_ATOMS: atom_id res chain seq x y z
N MET A 1 47.11 18.88 -30.39
CA MET A 1 46.78 19.07 -28.96
C MET A 1 45.41 19.71 -28.72
N LYS A 2 45.01 20.76 -29.47
CA LYS A 2 43.69 21.42 -29.34
C LYS A 2 42.49 20.52 -29.65
N ASN A 3 42.66 19.58 -30.59
CA ASN A 3 41.59 18.71 -31.09
C ASN A 3 41.26 17.56 -30.13
N VAL A 4 42.20 17.14 -29.28
CA VAL A 4 42.01 16.06 -28.28
C VAL A 4 41.21 16.59 -27.08
N VAL A 5 41.43 17.84 -26.69
CA VAL A 5 40.68 18.53 -25.62
C VAL A 5 39.22 18.78 -26.04
N LEU A 6 38.97 19.13 -27.31
CA LEU A 6 37.61 19.30 -27.85
C LEU A 6 36.80 17.99 -27.91
N ILE A 7 37.45 16.87 -28.24
CA ILE A 7 36.79 15.55 -28.30
C ILE A 7 36.44 15.05 -26.89
N GLY A 8 37.33 15.25 -25.91
CA GLY A 8 37.07 14.93 -24.50
C GLY A 8 35.93 15.75 -23.90
N ALA A 9 35.85 17.05 -24.21
CA ALA A 9 34.76 17.91 -23.76
C ALA A 9 33.40 17.52 -24.38
N ARG A 10 33.38 17.11 -25.66
CA ARG A 10 32.16 16.64 -26.35
C ARG A 10 31.66 15.30 -25.80
N LEU A 11 32.56 14.36 -25.50
CA LEU A 11 32.20 13.07 -24.88
C LEU A 11 31.67 13.27 -23.45
N SER A 12 32.27 14.18 -22.67
CA SER A 12 31.84 14.47 -21.30
C SER A 12 30.47 15.17 -21.23
N ILE A 13 30.14 16.02 -22.21
CA ILE A 13 28.83 16.69 -22.29
C ILE A 13 27.73 15.70 -22.72
N LEU A 14 28.04 14.74 -23.61
CA LEU A 14 27.10 13.71 -24.03
C LEU A 14 26.77 12.70 -22.92
N PHE A 15 27.73 12.39 -22.05
CA PHE A 15 27.53 11.44 -20.94
C PHE A 15 26.70 12.03 -19.78
N CYS A 16 26.79 13.35 -19.57
CA CYS A 16 26.06 14.05 -18.50
C CYS A 16 24.54 14.18 -18.78
N GLY A 17 24.13 14.22 -20.05
CA GLY A 17 22.71 14.32 -20.43
C GLY A 17 21.88 13.06 -20.16
N ILE A 18 22.51 11.88 -20.08
CA ILE A 18 21.82 10.60 -19.89
C ILE A 18 21.35 10.43 -18.42
N VAL A 19 21.98 11.12 -17.47
CA VAL A 19 21.70 10.95 -16.03
C VAL A 19 20.44 11.71 -15.57
N LEU A 20 19.92 12.66 -16.37
CA LEU A 20 18.77 13.48 -15.98
C LEU A 20 17.40 12.84 -16.30
N VAL A 21 17.34 11.69 -17.00
CA VAL A 21 16.08 11.03 -17.39
C VAL A 21 15.91 9.71 -16.63
N ALA A 22 15.89 9.76 -15.30
CA ALA A 22 15.67 8.57 -14.48
C ALA A 22 14.93 8.86 -13.17
N CYS A 23 13.72 9.42 -13.26
CA CYS A 23 12.69 9.33 -12.21
C CYS A 23 11.30 9.56 -12.82
N SER A 24 10.77 8.56 -13.50
CA SER A 24 9.33 8.46 -13.75
C SER A 24 8.84 7.24 -12.97
N GLU A 25 8.49 7.44 -11.69
CA GLU A 25 7.74 6.43 -10.94
C GLU A 25 6.34 6.30 -11.56
N HIS A 26 6.21 5.39 -12.52
CA HIS A 26 4.91 4.92 -12.98
C HIS A 26 4.36 3.95 -11.94
N ALA A 27 3.52 4.46 -11.04
CA ALA A 27 2.62 3.63 -10.24
C ALA A 27 1.64 2.93 -11.19
N ARG A 28 2.02 1.73 -11.66
CA ARG A 28 1.13 0.86 -12.41
C ARG A 28 0.09 0.34 -11.44
N GLY A 29 -1.15 0.81 -11.57
CA GLY A 29 -2.30 0.22 -10.91
C GLY A 29 -2.40 -1.26 -11.30
N VAL A 30 -2.14 -2.14 -10.34
CA VAL A 30 -2.31 -3.58 -10.52
C VAL A 30 -3.82 -3.86 -10.64
N PRO A 31 -4.29 -4.53 -11.71
CA PRO A 31 -5.70 -4.90 -11.83
C PRO A 31 -6.07 -5.80 -10.65
N ALA A 32 -7.25 -5.53 -10.05
CA ALA A 32 -7.81 -6.30 -8.96
C ALA A 32 -8.05 -7.77 -9.39
N SER A 33 -7.00 -8.58 -9.36
CA SER A 33 -7.12 -10.03 -9.26
C SER A 33 -7.99 -10.36 -8.06
N ASN A 34 -8.74 -11.46 -8.09
CA ASN A 34 -9.58 -11.90 -6.97
C ASN A 34 -8.71 -12.13 -5.72
N VAL A 35 -8.42 -11.06 -4.98
CA VAL A 35 -7.70 -11.12 -3.72
C VAL A 35 -8.67 -11.72 -2.73
N VAL A 36 -8.50 -13.01 -2.48
CA VAL A 36 -9.29 -13.75 -1.50
C VAL A 36 -9.07 -13.10 -0.14
N ALA A 37 -10.15 -12.59 0.45
CA ALA A 37 -10.14 -12.10 1.82
C ALA A 37 -9.94 -13.29 2.78
N VAL A 38 -9.10 -13.08 3.80
CA VAL A 38 -8.80 -14.04 4.85
C VAL A 38 -9.62 -13.66 6.08
N GLU A 39 -10.52 -14.53 6.50
CA GLU A 39 -11.35 -14.34 7.70
C GLU A 39 -10.54 -14.58 8.98
N CYS A 40 -10.80 -13.78 10.02
CA CYS A 40 -10.20 -13.96 11.33
C CYS A 40 -11.10 -14.86 12.18
N HIS A 41 -10.50 -15.88 12.81
CA HIS A 41 -11.20 -16.85 13.64
C HIS A 41 -10.67 -16.86 15.07
N ASP A 42 -11.50 -17.33 16.00
CA ASP A 42 -11.10 -17.54 17.39
C ASP A 42 -10.42 -18.90 17.58
N PRO A 43 -9.45 -19.00 18.52
CA PRO A 43 -8.95 -17.93 19.38
C PRO A 43 -8.02 -16.95 18.65
N ARG A 44 -8.12 -15.65 18.98
CA ARG A 44 -7.26 -14.61 18.41
C ARG A 44 -5.80 -14.78 18.87
N PRO A 45 -4.82 -14.47 18.01
CA PRO A 45 -3.41 -14.53 18.38
C PRO A 45 -3.04 -13.43 19.38
N GLU A 46 -2.46 -13.82 20.50
CA GLU A 46 -1.97 -12.89 21.55
C GLU A 46 -0.53 -12.39 21.29
N MET A 47 0.20 -13.08 20.42
CA MET A 47 1.59 -12.75 20.06
C MET A 47 1.76 -12.76 18.55
N CYS A 48 2.32 -11.67 18.02
CA CYS A 48 2.62 -11.51 16.61
C CYS A 48 4.08 -11.14 16.38
N THR A 49 4.62 -11.57 15.24
CA THR A 49 5.95 -11.15 14.79
C THR A 49 5.93 -9.68 14.35
N GLN A 50 7.07 -9.00 14.43
CA GLN A 50 7.23 -7.62 13.97
C GLN A 50 7.48 -7.51 12.45
N GLU A 51 6.97 -8.48 11.68
CA GLU A 51 7.10 -8.46 10.24
C GLU A 51 6.18 -7.39 9.63
N TYR A 52 6.71 -6.61 8.69
CA TYR A 52 5.91 -5.63 7.95
C TYR A 52 5.53 -6.16 6.56
N ARG A 53 4.34 -6.75 6.48
CA ARG A 53 3.66 -7.19 5.24
C ARG A 53 2.22 -6.70 5.29
N PRO A 54 1.97 -5.43 4.91
CA PRO A 54 0.73 -4.76 5.26
C PRO A 54 -0.49 -5.43 4.64
N VAL A 55 -1.58 -5.39 5.39
CA VAL A 55 -2.89 -5.90 4.99
C VAL A 55 -3.95 -4.83 5.19
N CYS A 56 -5.03 -4.91 4.43
CA CYS A 56 -6.19 -4.05 4.57
C CYS A 56 -7.29 -4.87 5.23
N ALA A 57 -7.59 -4.54 6.48
CA ALA A 57 -8.58 -5.25 7.27
C ALA A 57 -9.91 -4.48 7.29
N THR A 58 -11.02 -5.20 7.23
CA THR A 58 -12.34 -4.65 7.50
C THR A 58 -12.68 -4.94 8.96
N ARG A 59 -12.95 -3.87 9.72
CA ARG A 59 -13.23 -3.92 11.16
C ARG A 59 -14.53 -3.21 11.52
N ASP A 60 -15.11 -3.58 12.65
CA ASP A 60 -16.18 -2.82 13.28
C ASP A 60 -15.66 -1.42 13.68
N ASN A 61 -16.39 -0.37 13.33
CA ASN A 61 -16.04 1.00 13.72
C ASN A 61 -16.81 1.49 14.97
N GLY A 62 -17.61 0.61 15.59
CA GLY A 62 -18.43 0.89 16.76
C GLY A 62 -19.71 1.66 16.46
N VAL A 63 -19.95 2.08 15.22
CA VAL A 63 -21.14 2.87 14.85
C VAL A 63 -22.39 1.98 14.84
N ARG A 64 -23.43 2.44 15.54
CA ARG A 64 -24.75 1.80 15.59
C ARG A 64 -25.81 2.82 15.20
N CYS A 65 -26.56 2.57 14.14
CA CYS A 65 -27.56 3.49 13.62
C CYS A 65 -28.98 2.94 13.83
N VAL A 66 -29.94 3.85 13.98
CA VAL A 66 -31.37 3.50 14.06
C VAL A 66 -32.00 3.40 12.66
N THR A 67 -31.47 4.12 11.67
CA THR A 67 -31.95 4.17 10.29
C THR A 67 -30.86 3.80 9.30
N THR A 68 -31.23 3.24 8.15
CA THR A 68 -30.30 2.83 7.08
C THR A 68 -30.09 3.92 6.02
N PRO A 69 -28.90 3.99 5.37
CA PRO A 69 -27.75 3.09 5.51
C PRO A 69 -26.91 3.37 6.76
N CYS A 70 -26.40 2.31 7.39
CA CYS A 70 -25.48 2.39 8.52
C CYS A 70 -24.12 1.86 8.11
N ASP A 71 -23.12 2.72 8.13
CA ASP A 71 -21.73 2.32 7.89
C ASP A 71 -21.08 1.94 9.22
N SER A 72 -21.26 0.68 9.63
CA SER A 72 -20.75 0.12 10.88
C SER A 72 -19.39 -0.56 10.73
N THR A 73 -18.73 -0.36 9.58
CA THR A 73 -17.43 -0.97 9.30
C THR A 73 -16.48 0.04 8.71
N GLU A 74 -15.19 -0.13 8.92
CA GLU A 74 -14.18 0.64 8.23
C GLU A 74 -13.02 -0.23 7.75
N ASN A 75 -12.27 0.28 6.78
CA ASN A 75 -11.07 -0.37 6.30
C ASN A 75 -9.84 0.29 6.93
N ALA A 76 -9.00 -0.50 7.60
CA ALA A 76 -7.78 -0.03 8.24
C ALA A 76 -6.57 -0.88 7.81
N THR A 77 -5.43 -0.21 7.63
CA THR A 77 -4.17 -0.89 7.30
C THR A 77 -3.51 -1.39 8.58
N TYR A 78 -3.21 -2.68 8.62
CA TYR A 78 -2.44 -3.32 9.70
C TYR A 78 -1.05 -3.72 9.21
N PRO A 79 -0.03 -3.78 10.10
CA PRO A 79 1.35 -4.12 9.73
C PRO A 79 1.50 -5.50 9.09
N ASN A 80 0.69 -6.47 9.52
CA ASN A 80 0.61 -7.81 8.97
C ASN A 80 -0.73 -8.47 9.34
N GLY A 81 -1.00 -9.64 8.75
CA GLY A 81 -2.24 -10.40 8.99
C GLY A 81 -2.40 -10.90 10.42
N CYS A 82 -1.31 -11.19 11.15
CA CYS A 82 -1.40 -11.59 12.55
C CYS A 82 -1.90 -10.44 13.40
N THR A 83 -1.29 -9.25 13.29
CA THR A 83 -1.72 -8.07 14.04
C THR A 83 -3.14 -7.64 13.67
N ALA A 84 -3.56 -7.85 12.42
CA ALA A 84 -4.95 -7.65 12.02
C ALA A 84 -5.90 -8.60 12.77
N CYS A 85 -5.66 -9.91 12.75
CA CYS A 85 -6.54 -10.85 13.45
C CYS A 85 -6.39 -10.86 14.98
N ALA A 86 -5.32 -10.28 15.53
CA ALA A 86 -5.19 -10.04 16.97
C ALA A 86 -6.19 -8.98 17.47
N ASP A 87 -6.59 -8.05 16.60
CA ASP A 87 -7.60 -7.04 16.92
C ASP A 87 -9.01 -7.68 16.90
N PRO A 88 -9.72 -7.71 18.05
CA PRO A 88 -11.02 -8.37 18.15
C PRO A 88 -12.08 -7.75 17.24
N ASP A 89 -11.93 -6.48 16.85
CA ASP A 89 -12.90 -5.77 16.01
C ASP A 89 -12.72 -6.09 14.52
N VAL A 90 -11.63 -6.75 14.13
CA VAL A 90 -11.37 -7.15 12.75
C VAL A 90 -12.15 -8.42 12.39
N TYR A 91 -12.87 -8.37 11.27
CA TYR A 91 -13.60 -9.50 10.69
C TYR A 91 -12.74 -10.30 9.71
N TYR A 92 -12.10 -9.61 8.77
CA TYR A 92 -11.26 -10.24 7.74
C TYR A 92 -10.25 -9.23 7.20
N PHE A 93 -9.22 -9.71 6.51
CA PHE A 93 -8.25 -8.87 5.81
C PHE A 93 -7.95 -9.34 4.40
N ARG A 94 -7.44 -8.43 3.58
CA ARG A 94 -6.86 -8.75 2.27
C ARG A 94 -5.39 -8.33 2.22
N PRO A 95 -4.53 -9.06 1.49
CA PRO A 95 -3.16 -8.65 1.21
C PRO A 95 -3.06 -7.23 0.64
N GLY A 96 -2.05 -6.48 1.09
CA GLY A 96 -1.78 -5.11 0.67
C GLY A 96 -2.43 -4.07 1.59
N ALA A 97 -1.80 -2.90 1.72
CA ALA A 97 -2.35 -1.78 2.48
C ALA A 97 -3.69 -1.31 1.89
N CYS A 98 -4.54 -0.68 2.71
CA CYS A 98 -5.75 -0.06 2.21
C CYS A 98 -5.39 1.04 1.21
N ALA A 99 -6.15 1.11 0.10
CA ALA A 99 -6.01 2.19 -0.84
C ALA A 99 -6.28 3.51 -0.12
N ARG A 100 -5.40 4.50 -0.30
CA ARG A 100 -5.68 5.86 0.14
C ARG A 100 -6.79 6.38 -0.78
N VAL A 101 -8.02 6.42 -0.26
CA VAL A 101 -9.15 6.99 -0.99
C VAL A 101 -9.02 8.52 -0.96
N ASP A 102 -8.08 9.06 -1.73
CA ASP A 102 -7.93 10.50 -1.98
C ASP A 102 -9.04 11.02 -2.93
N GLY A 103 -10.28 10.53 -2.77
CA GLY A 103 -11.36 10.81 -3.72
C GLY A 103 -12.73 10.20 -3.41
N ALA A 104 -12.99 9.73 -2.19
CA ALA A 104 -14.36 9.43 -1.76
C ALA A 104 -15.12 10.76 -1.50
N VAL A 105 -15.46 11.46 -2.58
CA VAL A 105 -16.49 12.51 -2.54
C VAL A 105 -17.81 11.78 -2.29
N LYS A 106 -18.38 12.05 -1.13
CA LYS A 106 -19.74 11.69 -0.74
C LYS A 106 -20.75 12.34 -1.68
#